data_AF-A0A7C2QCW5-F1
#
_entry.id   AF-A0A7C2QCW5-F1
#
_cell.length_a   1.000
_cell.length_b   1.000
_cell.length_c   1.000
_cell.angle_alpha   90.00
_cell.angle_beta   90.00
_cell.angle_gamma   90.00
#
_symmetry.space_group_name_H-M   'P 1'
#
loop_
_entity.id
_entity.type
_entity.pdbx_description
1 polymer ?
#
loop_
_entity_poly.entity_id
_entity_poly.type
_entity_poly.pdbx_seq_one_letter_code
_entity_poly.pdbx_strand_id
1 'polypeptide(L)'
;MDYWSLGIVLLEIIQKRHPFENLSQQVIMNQIFTKGVLISDTIDEKIRKLLRNLLNRDYSKRWGYEEVNKWINDEEVIDYVGDIDEKLTIEDWLKEGFTEKGAIEWMKITDNIKLAVEYKNLGFSASEAKEWIDSGIKSALLAFEWYKAGYKPVDAVFFEDNGLSVKRIVYYNKILKIPLEDLKLYIKMGIDLSNIEEITKSLPLREYIVFLDLGIKDIQEMIKWKEEVSDGLFSDLYEVKRWIDKGLNLEQAKLEKLKEVGFSIDEYKKWKEKGFKFFEAKEWKDKGFNLIEAERWRTAGFSVINAIEWKNNDFRLDEAIQWRNLGFDVKEAKEWKEEGFKPEDSTKEWRDYGFSPKEAKLWRNYSFSPSTAIDWKNYGFDDPQEARSWSSYSLSSQEARNWKQAGFSINEVNELISLRMCEGPVVFPREIKRMYFVAGYSRYYSVSEIIKWKKEGFTPKEIRIWKTLGFDLDTAKLWKSNGFHPYEAKIFISKNISISSAKYKIFTRLFIRILMILDNLILLLIYLSIFFICCILPFIFIFNKDLASSIVASIIALVVLLLLIIILLGYR
;
A
#
# COMPACT_ATOMS: atom_id res chain seq x y z
N MET A 1 79.16 27.53 39.72
CA MET A 1 77.77 27.92 39.32
C MET A 1 77.71 29.39 38.93
N ASP A 2 78.29 30.29 39.73
CA ASP A 2 78.19 31.75 39.56
C ASP A 2 78.68 32.30 38.21
N TYR A 3 79.70 31.69 37.60
CA TYR A 3 80.21 32.10 36.29
C TYR A 3 79.24 31.86 35.13
N TRP A 4 78.31 30.92 35.26
CA TRP A 4 77.23 30.76 34.29
C TRP A 4 76.23 31.90 34.39
N SER A 5 75.85 32.26 35.62
CA SER A 5 74.99 33.42 35.88
C SER A 5 75.65 34.72 35.37
N LEU A 6 76.96 34.86 35.56
CA LEU A 6 77.74 35.97 34.99
C LEU A 6 77.61 36.01 33.45
N GLY A 7 77.72 34.88 32.76
CA GLY A 7 77.52 34.79 31.33
C GLY A 7 76.12 35.22 30.88
N ILE A 8 75.07 34.83 31.61
CA ILE A 8 73.68 35.23 31.31
C ILE A 8 73.49 36.73 31.49
N VAL A 9 74.01 37.29 32.60
CA VAL A 9 73.94 38.73 32.88
C VAL A 9 74.68 39.53 31.80
N LEU A 10 75.88 39.09 31.41
CA LEU A 10 76.63 39.74 30.34
C LEU A 10 75.87 39.69 29.00
N LEU A 11 75.27 38.56 28.67
CA LEU A 11 74.49 38.40 27.45
C LEU A 11 73.24 39.31 27.45
N GLU A 12 72.55 39.40 28.59
CA GLU A 12 71.41 40.30 28.77
C GLU A 12 71.80 41.77 28.61
N ILE A 13 72.93 42.19 29.18
CA ILE A 13 73.47 43.56 29.04
C ILE A 13 73.76 43.87 27.56
N ILE A 14 74.41 42.94 26.85
CA ILE A 14 74.80 43.12 25.44
C ILE A 14 73.56 43.16 24.53
N GLN A 15 72.57 42.29 24.77
CA GLN A 15 71.37 42.19 23.95
C GLN A 15 70.27 43.19 24.34
N LYS A 16 70.40 43.87 25.49
CA LYS A 16 69.40 44.76 26.10
C LYS A 16 68.03 44.11 26.33
N ARG A 17 67.99 42.79 26.42
CA ARG A 17 66.81 41.99 26.71
C ARG A 17 67.22 40.66 27.32
N HIS A 18 66.35 40.06 28.12
CA HIS A 18 66.65 38.78 28.74
C HIS A 18 66.73 37.67 27.66
N PRO A 19 67.75 36.80 27.65
CA PRO A 19 67.96 35.80 26.59
C PRO A 19 66.81 34.80 26.40
N PHE A 20 65.93 34.67 27.39
CA PHE A 20 64.78 33.77 27.41
C PHE A 20 63.43 34.50 27.52
N GLU A 21 63.39 35.80 27.20
CA GLU A 21 62.17 36.60 27.22
C GLU A 21 61.06 35.98 26.35
N ASN A 22 59.82 35.99 26.83
CA ASN A 22 58.63 35.42 26.17
C ASN A 22 58.62 33.90 25.96
N LEU A 23 59.52 33.13 26.60
CA LEU A 23 59.50 31.68 26.57
C LEU A 23 58.85 31.09 27.84
N SER A 24 58.08 30.01 27.68
CA SER A 24 57.53 29.28 28.84
C SER A 24 58.63 28.49 29.56
N GLN A 25 58.45 28.22 30.86
CA GLN A 25 59.46 27.52 31.67
C GLN A 25 59.87 26.15 31.10
N GLN A 26 58.94 25.42 30.48
CA GLN A 26 59.22 24.14 29.82
C GLN A 26 60.08 24.31 28.57
N VAL A 27 59.85 25.37 27.78
CA VAL A 27 60.64 25.71 26.60
C VAL A 27 62.04 26.16 27.00
N ILE A 28 62.17 26.96 28.06
CA ILE A 28 63.46 27.40 28.61
C ILE A 28 64.30 26.19 29.04
N MET A 29 63.71 25.27 29.82
CA MET A 29 64.42 24.06 30.24
C MET A 29 64.83 23.21 29.06
N ASN A 30 63.92 22.95 28.11
CA ASN A 30 64.25 22.19 26.92
C ASN A 30 65.39 22.85 26.13
N GLN A 31 65.36 24.17 25.95
CA GLN A 31 66.40 24.91 25.22
C GLN A 31 67.76 24.81 25.91
N ILE A 32 67.84 25.01 27.23
CA ILE A 32 69.09 24.90 27.99
C ILE A 32 69.66 23.47 27.91
N PHE A 33 68.81 22.45 28.02
CA PHE A 33 69.23 21.04 27.97
C PHE A 33 69.49 20.49 26.57
N THR A 34 68.98 21.10 25.50
CA THR A 34 69.15 20.58 24.13
C THR A 34 70.10 21.45 23.30
N LYS A 35 69.89 22.76 23.28
CA LYS A 35 70.56 23.70 22.36
C LYS A 35 71.58 24.61 23.07
N GLY A 36 71.51 24.75 24.39
CA GLY A 36 72.30 25.73 25.13
C GLY A 36 71.75 27.16 24.98
N VAL A 37 72.57 28.15 25.35
CA VAL A 37 72.20 29.57 25.27
C VAL A 37 72.62 30.12 23.91
N LEU A 38 71.69 30.77 23.20
CA LEU A 38 71.95 31.33 21.87
C LEU A 38 72.72 32.65 22.01
N ILE A 39 73.93 32.69 21.44
CA ILE A 39 74.78 33.89 21.38
C ILE A 39 74.74 34.36 19.93
N SER A 40 74.48 35.65 19.71
CA SER A 40 74.36 36.19 18.35
C SER A 40 75.74 36.38 17.69
N ASP A 41 75.84 36.03 16.41
CA ASP A 41 77.06 36.20 15.61
C ASP A 41 77.45 37.68 15.39
N THR A 42 76.53 38.62 15.67
CA THR A 42 76.79 40.06 15.56
C THR A 42 77.62 40.59 16.74
N ILE A 43 77.86 39.79 17.77
CA ILE A 43 78.69 40.15 18.94
C ILE A 43 80.17 39.98 18.55
N ASP A 44 81.02 40.93 18.96
CA ASP A 44 82.48 40.86 18.75
C ASP A 44 83.07 39.50 19.14
N GLU A 45 83.97 38.95 18.33
CA GLU A 45 84.51 37.59 18.50
C GLU A 45 85.18 37.38 19.86
N LYS A 46 85.87 38.39 20.39
CA LYS A 46 86.55 38.30 21.68
C LYS A 46 85.53 38.12 22.81
N ILE A 47 84.42 38.87 22.75
CA ILE A 47 83.31 38.78 23.71
C ILE A 47 82.49 37.50 23.48
N ARG A 48 82.29 37.10 22.22
CA ARG A 48 81.60 35.86 21.86
C ARG A 48 82.33 34.64 22.41
N LYS A 49 83.66 34.63 22.34
CA LYS A 49 84.54 33.62 22.96
C LYS A 49 84.37 33.53 24.46
N LEU A 50 84.30 34.67 25.15
CA LEU A 50 84.03 34.69 26.58
C LEU A 50 82.65 34.10 26.90
N LEU A 51 81.61 34.57 26.22
CA LEU A 51 80.23 34.16 26.47
C LEU A 51 80.02 32.66 26.22
N ARG A 52 80.57 32.10 25.13
CA ARG A 52 80.42 30.66 24.82
C ARG A 52 81.09 29.76 25.86
N ASN A 53 82.23 30.18 26.41
CA ASN A 53 82.95 29.40 27.40
C ASN A 53 82.39 29.58 28.83
N LEU A 54 81.85 30.75 29.18
CA LEU A 54 81.11 30.95 30.45
C LEU A 54 79.78 30.19 30.48
N LEU A 55 79.10 30.13 29.33
CA LEU A 55 77.81 29.46 29.15
C LEU A 55 77.95 27.99 28.72
N ASN A 56 79.16 27.42 28.85
CA ASN A 56 79.40 26.02 28.51
C ASN A 56 78.58 25.09 29.41
N ARG A 57 77.89 24.13 28.80
CA ARG A 57 77.02 23.18 29.49
C ARG A 57 77.81 22.19 30.33
N ASP A 58 78.98 21.76 29.85
CA ASP A 58 79.87 20.87 30.59
C ASP A 58 80.59 21.68 31.67
N TYR A 59 80.26 21.39 32.94
CA TYR A 59 80.84 22.08 34.09
C TYR A 59 82.37 21.97 34.13
N SER A 60 82.93 20.85 33.66
CA SER A 60 84.37 20.60 33.68
C SER A 60 85.15 21.41 32.61
N LYS A 61 84.43 21.93 31.61
CA LYS A 61 84.99 22.70 30.49
C LYS A 61 84.53 24.15 30.48
N ARG A 62 83.84 24.60 31.54
CA ARG A 62 83.34 25.96 31.69
C ARG A 62 84.45 26.83 32.26
N TRP A 63 84.65 28.00 31.67
CA TRP A 63 85.61 28.96 32.20
C TRP A 63 85.22 29.43 33.61
N GLY A 64 86.20 29.41 34.51
CA GLY A 64 86.11 29.93 35.85
C GLY A 64 86.99 31.17 36.03
N TYR A 65 87.36 31.47 37.27
CA TYR A 65 88.15 32.65 37.61
C TYR A 65 89.49 32.70 36.86
N GLU A 66 90.22 31.60 36.81
CA GLU A 66 91.57 31.56 36.24
C GLU A 66 91.55 31.80 34.72
N GLU A 67 90.62 31.17 34.00
CA GLU A 67 90.46 31.34 32.55
C GLU A 67 89.97 32.75 32.20
N VAL A 68 89.01 33.29 32.95
CA VAL A 68 88.50 34.65 32.73
C VAL A 68 89.58 35.69 33.02
N ASN A 69 90.38 35.52 34.07
CA ASN A 69 91.45 36.45 34.41
C ASN A 69 92.57 36.44 33.35
N LYS A 70 92.94 35.26 32.84
CA LYS A 70 93.87 35.14 31.71
C LYS A 70 93.31 35.80 30.44
N TRP A 71 92.02 35.62 30.14
CA TRP A 71 91.36 36.27 29.00
C TRP A 71 91.32 37.81 29.12
N ILE A 72 91.12 38.35 30.32
CA ILE A 72 91.17 39.82 30.56
C ILE A 72 92.57 40.38 30.27
N ASN A 73 93.62 39.61 30.60
CA ASN A 73 95.01 40.00 30.39
C ASN A 73 95.55 39.69 28.98
N ASP A 74 94.68 39.32 28.03
CA ASP A 74 95.05 38.92 26.67
C ASP A 74 96.03 37.73 26.60
N GLU A 75 96.06 36.89 27.64
CA GLU A 75 96.79 35.64 27.65
C GLU A 75 96.03 34.55 26.89
N GLU A 76 96.77 33.59 26.32
CA GLU A 76 96.17 32.50 25.57
C GLU A 76 95.44 31.52 26.51
N VAL A 77 94.13 31.35 26.29
CA VAL A 77 93.25 30.45 27.05
C VAL A 77 92.62 29.44 26.12
N ILE A 78 92.60 28.17 26.58
CA ILE A 78 91.98 27.05 25.87
C ILE A 78 90.51 27.37 25.63
N ASP A 79 90.14 27.37 24.35
CA ASP A 79 88.77 27.50 23.91
C ASP A 79 88.15 26.11 23.80
N TYR A 80 87.25 25.78 24.73
CA TYR A 80 86.60 24.47 24.75
C TYR A 80 85.38 24.41 23.83
N VAL A 81 85.03 25.54 23.20
CA VAL A 81 83.90 25.71 22.30
C VAL A 81 84.43 26.32 20.99
N GLY A 82 85.39 25.64 20.36
CA GLY A 82 85.74 25.90 18.97
C GLY A 82 84.61 25.42 18.04
N ASP A 83 84.44 26.12 16.92
CA ASP A 83 83.45 25.85 15.88
C ASP A 83 83.29 24.36 15.58
N ILE A 84 82.19 23.76 16.05
CA ILE A 84 81.66 22.53 15.44
C ILE A 84 80.81 22.98 14.25
N ASP A 85 81.48 23.61 13.30
CA ASP A 85 81.12 23.56 11.89
C ASP A 85 81.97 22.46 11.24
N GLU A 86 82.19 21.35 11.95
CA GLU A 86 82.45 20.09 11.29
C GLU A 86 81.20 19.80 10.49
N LYS A 87 81.26 20.16 9.20
CA LYS A 87 80.41 19.59 8.17
C LYS A 87 80.38 18.09 8.43
N LEU A 88 79.27 17.63 9.02
CA LEU A 88 79.10 16.23 9.41
C LEU A 88 79.48 15.38 8.22
N THR A 89 80.56 14.62 8.39
CA THR A 89 81.08 13.82 7.30
C THR A 89 80.19 12.59 7.17
N ILE A 90 80.15 11.97 5.99
CA ILE A 90 79.43 10.70 5.80
C ILE A 90 79.90 9.67 6.85
N GLU A 91 81.18 9.71 7.24
CA GLU A 91 81.75 8.84 8.27
C GLU A 91 81.07 8.98 9.64
N ASP A 92 80.60 10.16 10.03
CA ASP A 92 79.90 10.37 11.29
C ASP A 92 78.49 9.78 11.28
N TRP A 93 77.82 9.83 10.14
CA TRP A 93 76.54 9.14 9.93
C TRP A 93 76.71 7.61 9.88
N LEU A 94 77.80 7.12 9.29
CA LEU A 94 78.12 5.70 9.26
C LEU A 94 78.40 5.15 10.68
N LYS A 95 79.07 5.91 11.56
CA LYS A 95 79.30 5.54 12.97
C LYS A 95 78.01 5.32 13.74
N GLU A 96 76.98 6.11 13.46
CA GLU A 96 75.62 5.95 14.02
C GLU A 96 74.77 4.90 13.28
N GLY A 97 75.42 4.07 12.46
CA GLY A 97 74.88 2.89 11.81
C GLY A 97 74.00 3.18 10.59
N PHE A 98 74.06 4.37 9.99
CA PHE A 98 73.40 4.63 8.71
C PHE A 98 74.15 3.94 7.58
N THR A 99 73.45 3.58 6.50
CA THR A 99 74.12 3.20 5.25
C THR A 99 74.60 4.46 4.54
N GLU A 100 75.60 4.35 3.67
CA GLU A 100 76.13 5.50 2.90
C GLU A 100 75.02 6.21 2.11
N LYS A 101 74.14 5.44 1.47
CA LYS A 101 72.94 5.97 0.81
C LYS A 101 71.97 6.63 1.78
N GLY A 102 71.71 6.01 2.94
CA GLY A 102 70.82 6.57 3.96
C GLY A 102 71.36 7.88 4.56
N ALA A 103 72.67 7.94 4.82
CA ALA A 103 73.34 9.15 5.29
C ALA A 103 73.14 10.33 4.32
N ILE A 104 73.37 10.11 3.02
CA ILE A 104 73.18 11.13 1.97
C ILE A 104 71.71 11.61 1.91
N GLU A 105 70.75 10.71 2.11
CA GLU A 105 69.32 11.07 2.13
C GLU A 105 68.96 11.91 3.36
N TRP A 106 69.44 11.52 4.54
CA TRP A 106 69.18 12.23 5.79
C TRP A 106 69.90 13.58 5.91
N MET A 107 71.11 13.70 5.36
CA MET A 107 71.86 14.96 5.29
C MET A 107 71.13 16.05 4.48
N LYS A 108 70.20 15.67 3.58
CA LYS A 108 69.37 16.63 2.84
C LYS A 108 68.18 17.15 3.65
N ILE A 109 67.90 16.52 4.80
CA ILE A 109 66.68 16.75 5.60
C ILE A 109 67.04 17.47 6.90
N THR A 110 68.13 17.07 7.56
CA THR A 110 68.54 17.65 8.84
C THR A 110 70.04 17.52 9.06
N ASP A 111 70.65 18.59 9.57
CA ASP A 111 72.05 18.59 10.00
C ASP A 111 72.22 18.05 11.44
N ASN A 112 71.13 17.56 12.05
CA ASN A 112 71.14 16.97 13.39
C ASN A 112 71.09 15.45 13.32
N ILE A 113 72.27 14.80 13.41
CA ILE A 113 72.41 13.33 13.42
C ILE A 113 71.59 12.69 14.53
N LYS A 114 71.57 13.26 15.73
CA LYS A 114 70.83 12.69 16.87
C LYS A 114 69.34 12.64 16.59
N LEU A 115 68.78 13.71 16.01
CA LEU A 115 67.39 13.72 15.58
C LEU A 115 67.12 12.64 14.52
N ALA A 116 68.00 12.51 13.54
CA ALA A 116 67.87 11.47 12.51
C ALA A 116 67.96 10.05 13.10
N VAL A 117 68.85 9.82 14.06
CA VAL A 117 68.97 8.55 14.81
C VAL A 117 67.67 8.25 15.55
N GLU A 118 67.07 9.23 16.21
CA GLU A 118 65.80 9.03 16.92
C GLU A 118 64.67 8.61 15.98
N TYR A 119 64.49 9.30 14.85
CA TYR A 119 63.48 8.93 13.85
C TYR A 119 63.76 7.54 13.24
N LYS A 120 65.02 7.26 12.91
CA LYS A 120 65.44 5.95 12.38
C LYS A 120 65.17 4.82 13.37
N ASN A 121 65.49 5.02 14.65
CA ASN A 121 65.26 4.03 15.71
C ASN A 121 63.77 3.75 15.93
N LEU A 122 62.91 4.74 15.64
CA LEU A 122 61.45 4.60 15.65
C LEU A 122 60.89 4.02 14.35
N GLY A 123 61.76 3.66 13.39
CA GLY A 123 61.41 2.94 12.17
C GLY A 123 61.01 3.81 10.98
N PHE A 124 61.19 5.13 11.06
CA PHE A 124 60.88 6.02 9.93
C PHE A 124 61.91 5.92 8.81
N SER A 125 61.44 5.92 7.56
CA SER A 125 62.29 6.21 6.41
C SER A 125 62.69 7.69 6.37
N ALA A 126 63.77 8.01 5.65
CA ALA A 126 64.20 9.39 5.43
C ALA A 126 63.07 10.23 4.80
N SER A 127 62.33 9.69 3.83
CA SER A 127 61.22 10.38 3.19
C SER A 127 60.06 10.67 4.14
N GLU A 128 59.67 9.72 4.99
CA GLU A 128 58.57 9.95 5.94
C GLU A 128 58.98 10.96 7.01
N ALA A 129 60.19 10.82 7.58
CA ALA A 129 60.69 11.77 8.56
C ALA A 129 60.82 13.18 8.00
N LYS A 130 61.19 13.32 6.72
CA LYS A 130 61.19 14.61 6.03
C LYS A 130 59.82 15.28 6.10
N GLU A 131 58.73 14.57 5.82
CA GLU A 131 57.38 15.16 5.87
C GLU A 131 57.02 15.69 7.26
N TRP A 132 57.40 14.97 8.33
CA TRP A 132 57.18 15.38 9.72
C TRP A 132 58.06 16.58 10.12
N ILE A 133 59.33 16.55 9.75
CA ILE A 133 60.31 17.61 10.05
C ILE A 133 59.96 18.90 9.30
N ASP A 134 59.66 18.81 8.00
CA ASP A 134 59.30 19.95 7.15
C ASP A 134 57.99 20.59 7.62
N SER A 135 57.06 19.81 8.17
CA SER A 135 55.82 20.32 8.76
C SER A 135 56.03 21.04 10.10
N GLY A 136 57.22 20.97 10.71
CA GLY A 136 57.58 21.66 11.94
C GLY A 136 57.72 20.76 13.18
N ILE A 137 57.46 19.46 13.07
CA ILE A 137 57.60 18.51 14.19
C ILE A 137 59.05 18.06 14.32
N LYS A 138 59.77 18.65 15.28
CA LYS A 138 61.20 18.36 15.55
C LYS A 138 61.41 17.37 16.69
N SER A 139 60.39 16.59 17.04
CA SER A 139 60.45 15.51 18.03
C SER A 139 60.08 14.20 17.35
N ALA A 140 61.04 13.28 17.24
CA ALA A 140 60.84 11.98 16.63
C ALA A 140 59.77 11.16 17.36
N LEU A 141 59.75 11.25 18.70
CA LEU A 141 58.75 10.58 19.52
C LEU A 141 57.34 11.12 19.25
N LEU A 142 57.18 12.44 19.18
CA LEU A 142 55.88 13.06 18.89
C LEU A 142 55.37 12.68 17.50
N ALA A 143 56.24 12.75 16.48
CA ALA A 143 55.93 12.31 15.13
C ALA A 143 55.52 10.83 15.09
N PHE A 144 56.22 9.96 15.83
CA PHE A 144 55.89 8.55 15.95
C PHE A 144 54.49 8.31 16.54
N GLU A 145 54.13 9.03 17.61
CA GLU A 145 52.82 8.87 18.23
C GLU A 145 51.69 9.23 17.25
N TRP A 146 51.81 10.34 16.53
CA TRP A 146 50.83 10.77 15.53
C TRP A 146 50.80 9.88 14.29
N TYR A 147 51.97 9.46 13.80
CA TYR A 147 52.10 8.54 12.66
C TYR A 147 51.47 7.18 12.96
N LYS A 148 51.79 6.58 14.11
CA LYS A 148 51.19 5.31 14.56
C LYS A 148 49.69 5.43 14.78
N ALA A 149 49.22 6.61 15.20
CA ALA A 149 47.79 6.90 15.30
C ALA A 149 47.13 7.07 13.91
N GLY A 150 47.89 7.17 12.82
CA GLY A 150 47.40 7.22 11.44
C GLY A 150 47.02 8.61 10.95
N TYR A 151 47.59 9.67 11.54
CA TYR A 151 47.34 11.05 11.13
C TYR A 151 48.48 11.63 10.32
N LYS A 152 48.17 12.66 9.51
CA LYS A 152 49.15 13.35 8.67
C LYS A 152 49.92 14.40 9.47
N PRO A 153 51.16 14.74 9.08
CA PRO A 153 51.97 15.77 9.72
C PRO A 153 51.25 17.11 9.88
N VAL A 154 50.56 17.58 8.84
CA VAL A 154 49.86 18.88 8.83
C VAL A 154 48.74 18.92 9.87
N ASP A 155 48.03 17.81 10.06
CA ASP A 155 46.95 17.71 11.05
C ASP A 155 47.51 17.70 12.47
N ALA A 156 48.59 16.95 12.68
CA ALA A 156 49.28 16.86 13.96
C ALA A 156 49.76 18.25 14.42
N VAL A 157 50.42 19.00 13.53
CA VAL A 157 50.88 20.37 13.83
C VAL A 157 49.71 21.25 14.23
N PHE A 158 48.63 21.25 13.45
CA PHE A 158 47.45 22.06 13.77
C PHE A 158 46.90 21.77 15.18
N PHE A 159 46.78 20.50 15.56
CA PHE A 159 46.24 20.15 16.87
C PHE A 159 47.22 20.43 18.02
N GLU A 160 48.51 20.18 17.83
CA GLU A 160 49.55 20.49 18.83
C GLU A 160 49.67 22.00 19.06
N ASP A 161 49.61 22.82 18.01
CA ASP A 161 49.61 24.29 18.10
C ASP A 161 48.38 24.82 18.87
N ASN A 162 47.27 24.07 18.86
CA ASN A 162 46.06 24.36 19.62
C ASN A 162 46.00 23.61 20.97
N GLY A 163 47.10 23.01 21.43
CA GLY A 163 47.23 22.38 22.74
C GLY A 163 46.49 21.05 22.89
N LEU A 164 46.18 20.35 21.79
CA LEU A 164 45.47 19.08 21.77
C LEU A 164 46.39 17.93 21.42
N SER A 165 46.69 17.10 22.42
CA SER A 165 47.53 15.92 22.24
C SER A 165 46.88 14.85 21.35
N VAL A 166 47.72 14.04 20.73
CA VAL A 166 47.32 12.87 19.93
C VAL A 166 46.29 11.97 20.63
N LYS A 167 46.43 11.76 21.96
CA LYS A 167 45.50 10.93 22.74
C LYS A 167 44.08 11.49 22.73
N ARG A 168 43.93 12.81 22.88
CA ARG A 168 42.62 13.47 22.81
C ARG A 168 42.04 13.40 21.41
N ILE A 169 42.84 13.63 20.37
CA ILE A 169 42.35 13.58 18.99
C ILE A 169 41.96 12.15 18.58
N VAL A 170 42.74 11.13 18.96
CA VAL A 170 42.34 9.72 18.81
C VAL A 170 41.01 9.45 19.49
N TYR A 171 40.82 9.94 20.71
CA TYR A 171 39.56 9.77 21.42
C TYR A 171 38.39 10.44 20.67
N TYR A 172 38.50 11.71 20.30
CA TYR A 172 37.42 12.41 19.59
C TYR A 172 37.14 11.81 18.20
N ASN A 173 38.18 11.52 17.42
CA ASN A 173 38.01 11.06 16.05
C ASN A 173 37.63 9.58 15.94
N LYS A 174 38.26 8.71 16.74
CA LYS A 174 38.05 7.26 16.63
C LYS A 174 36.99 6.73 17.60
N ILE A 175 36.90 7.28 18.82
CA ILE A 175 35.93 6.82 19.83
C ILE A 175 34.60 7.56 19.68
N LEU A 176 34.62 8.90 19.68
CA LEU A 176 33.41 9.71 19.49
C LEU A 176 32.99 9.85 18.02
N LYS A 177 33.79 9.32 17.08
CA LYS A 177 33.53 9.31 15.64
C LYS A 177 33.34 10.70 15.02
N ILE A 178 33.98 11.73 15.59
CA ILE A 178 33.91 13.10 15.07
C ILE A 178 34.93 13.26 13.93
N PRO A 179 34.52 13.69 12.72
CA PRO A 179 35.45 13.91 11.62
C PRO A 179 36.56 14.90 11.97
N LEU A 180 37.76 14.67 11.45
CA LEU A 180 38.93 15.51 11.74
C LEU A 180 38.70 16.97 11.29
N GLU A 181 38.11 17.14 10.11
CA GLU A 181 37.79 18.47 9.56
C GLU A 181 36.76 19.22 10.41
N ASP A 182 35.78 18.50 10.97
CA ASP A 182 34.80 19.05 11.89
C ASP A 182 35.51 19.55 13.17
N LEU A 183 36.40 18.75 13.76
CA LEU A 183 37.19 19.17 14.94
C LEU A 183 38.00 20.44 14.66
N LYS A 184 38.67 20.53 13.50
CA LYS A 184 39.42 21.73 13.10
C LYS A 184 38.50 22.95 12.97
N LEU A 185 37.32 22.79 12.39
CA LEU A 185 36.33 23.86 12.29
C LEU A 185 35.89 24.33 13.68
N TYR A 186 35.61 23.40 14.59
CA TYR A 186 35.13 23.73 15.94
C TYR A 186 36.17 24.50 16.75
N ILE A 187 37.45 24.14 16.62
CA ILE A 187 38.57 24.88 17.23
C ILE A 187 38.65 26.29 16.66
N LYS A 188 38.53 26.45 15.32
CA LYS A 188 38.53 27.77 14.66
C LYS A 188 37.35 28.65 15.10
N MET A 189 36.22 28.04 15.45
CA MET A 189 35.04 28.74 15.99
C MET A 189 35.18 29.09 17.49
N GLY A 190 36.27 28.68 18.15
CA GLY A 190 36.50 28.95 19.56
C GLY A 190 35.68 28.06 20.52
N ILE A 191 35.21 26.90 20.05
CA ILE A 191 34.45 25.95 20.88
C ILE A 191 35.41 25.24 21.83
N ASP A 192 35.12 25.30 23.13
CA ASP A 192 35.86 24.55 24.13
C ASP A 192 35.58 23.05 24.02
N LEU A 193 36.58 22.30 23.56
CA LEU A 193 36.50 20.85 23.41
C LEU A 193 36.57 20.09 24.74
N SER A 194 36.83 20.76 25.87
CA SER A 194 36.88 20.13 27.19
C SER A 194 35.54 19.49 27.57
N ASN A 195 34.42 20.14 27.22
CA ASN A 195 33.05 19.70 27.52
C ASN A 195 32.37 18.96 26.37
N ILE A 196 33.11 18.63 25.31
CA ILE A 196 32.55 18.04 24.09
C ILE A 196 31.85 16.69 24.36
N GLU A 197 32.30 15.95 25.37
CA GLU A 197 31.70 14.67 25.77
C GLU A 197 30.27 14.88 26.32
N GLU A 198 30.08 15.88 27.17
CA GLU A 198 28.76 16.20 27.74
C GLU A 198 27.80 16.74 26.68
N ILE A 199 28.34 17.55 25.76
CA ILE A 199 27.59 18.08 24.63
C ILE A 199 27.13 16.93 23.73
N THR A 200 28.06 16.07 23.29
CA THR A 200 27.77 14.97 22.35
C THR A 200 26.86 13.89 22.93
N LYS A 201 26.82 13.71 24.26
CA LYS A 201 25.84 12.85 24.94
C LYS A 201 24.41 13.34 24.75
N SER A 202 24.21 14.66 24.68
CA SER A 202 22.88 15.27 24.64
C SER A 202 22.47 15.67 23.22
N LEU A 203 23.42 16.12 22.40
CA LEU A 203 23.18 16.70 21.09
C LEU A 203 24.35 16.45 20.14
N PRO A 204 24.11 16.01 18.88
CA PRO A 204 25.16 15.94 17.86
C PRO A 204 25.85 17.30 17.68
N LEU A 205 27.17 17.32 17.55
CA LEU A 205 27.91 18.59 17.55
C LEU A 205 27.52 19.55 16.41
N ARG A 206 27.13 19.00 15.26
CA ARG A 206 26.64 19.80 14.14
C ARG A 206 25.37 20.56 14.50
N GLU A 207 24.44 19.93 15.22
CA GLU A 207 23.22 20.58 15.68
C GLU A 207 23.52 21.60 16.78
N TYR A 208 24.45 21.28 17.70
CA TYR A 208 24.91 22.22 18.74
C TYR A 208 25.41 23.53 18.13
N ILE A 209 26.19 23.45 17.05
CA ILE A 209 26.73 24.62 16.36
C ILE A 209 25.64 25.42 15.66
N VAL A 210 24.66 24.74 15.05
CA VAL A 210 23.51 25.44 14.50
C VAL A 210 22.83 26.25 15.60
N PHE A 211 22.56 25.66 16.76
CA PHE A 211 21.95 26.40 17.87
C PHE A 211 22.81 27.56 18.39
N LEU A 212 24.14 27.42 18.40
CA LEU A 212 25.04 28.53 18.72
C LEU A 212 24.94 29.67 17.70
N ASP A 213 24.82 29.37 16.40
CA ASP A 213 24.57 30.37 15.34
C ASP A 213 23.19 31.04 15.51
N LEU A 214 22.21 30.31 16.05
CA LEU A 214 20.91 30.87 16.44
C LEU A 214 20.97 31.73 17.71
N GLY A 215 22.12 31.80 18.40
CA GLY A 215 22.30 32.59 19.62
C GLY A 215 21.85 31.89 20.91
N ILE A 216 21.41 30.64 20.85
CA ILE A 216 21.11 29.83 22.04
C ILE A 216 22.42 29.24 22.53
N LYS A 217 22.77 29.48 23.80
CA LYS A 217 24.02 28.98 24.40
C LYS A 217 23.80 27.88 25.44
N ASP A 218 22.64 27.86 26.07
CA ASP A 218 22.30 26.87 27.07
C ASP A 218 21.88 25.55 26.42
N ILE A 219 22.58 24.46 26.75
CA ILE A 219 22.33 23.16 26.13
C ILE A 219 20.95 22.59 26.51
N GLN A 220 20.45 22.89 27.72
CA GLN A 220 19.13 22.43 28.15
C GLN A 220 18.02 23.13 27.34
N GLU A 221 18.19 24.42 27.04
CA GLU A 221 17.33 25.14 26.11
C GLU A 221 17.38 24.56 24.69
N MET A 222 18.57 24.24 24.15
CA MET A 222 18.71 23.62 22.83
C MET A 222 17.95 22.30 22.72
N ILE A 223 18.05 21.44 23.75
CA ILE A 223 17.36 20.15 23.80
C ILE A 223 15.85 20.36 23.75
N LYS A 224 15.31 21.31 24.53
CA LYS A 224 13.87 21.60 24.53
C LYS A 224 13.39 22.11 23.16
N TRP A 225 14.15 22.99 22.51
CA TRP A 225 13.83 23.42 21.14
C TRP A 225 13.84 22.25 20.16
N LYS A 226 14.85 21.38 20.24
CA LYS A 226 14.96 20.18 19.41
C LYS A 226 13.80 19.21 19.63
N GLU A 227 13.36 19.03 20.86
CA GLU A 227 12.21 18.18 21.18
C GLU A 227 10.94 18.68 20.48
N GLU A 228 10.69 19.99 20.48
CA GLU A 228 9.51 20.56 19.80
C GLU A 228 9.62 20.51 18.27
N VAL A 229 10.82 20.63 17.71
CA VAL A 229 11.05 20.35 16.27
C VAL A 229 10.77 18.88 15.96
N SER A 230 11.21 17.96 16.83
CA SER A 230 11.02 16.52 16.66
C SER A 230 9.56 16.07 16.83
N ASP A 231 8.81 16.79 17.66
CA ASP A 231 7.35 16.69 17.78
C ASP A 231 6.64 17.22 16.52
N GLY A 232 7.30 18.11 15.80
CA GLY A 232 6.79 18.75 14.58
C GLY A 232 6.05 20.04 14.85
N LEU A 233 6.09 20.58 16.08
CA LEU A 233 5.52 21.89 16.38
C LEU A 233 6.20 22.98 15.54
N PHE A 234 7.51 22.87 15.38
CA PHE A 234 8.32 23.66 14.45
C PHE A 234 8.80 22.75 13.32
N SER A 235 8.77 23.23 12.08
CA SER A 235 9.13 22.42 10.90
C SER A 235 10.60 22.00 10.92
N ASP A 236 11.47 22.90 11.35
CA ASP A 236 12.93 22.77 11.32
C ASP A 236 13.60 23.88 12.15
N LEU A 237 14.93 23.86 12.17
CA LEU A 237 15.74 24.86 12.88
C LEU A 237 15.72 26.26 12.22
N TYR A 238 15.36 26.39 10.94
CA TYR A 238 15.17 27.69 10.30
C TYR A 238 13.88 28.36 10.79
N GLU A 239 12.82 27.59 11.00
CA GLU A 239 11.62 28.12 11.66
C GLU A 239 11.95 28.57 13.08
N VAL A 240 12.71 27.77 13.84
CA VAL A 240 13.17 28.16 15.19
C VAL A 240 13.93 29.49 15.14
N LYS A 241 14.86 29.66 14.18
CA LYS A 241 15.57 30.93 13.95
C LYS A 241 14.63 32.13 13.83
N ARG A 242 13.58 32.00 13.01
CA ARG A 242 12.59 33.07 12.78
C ARG A 242 11.92 33.54 14.07
N TRP A 243 11.70 32.64 15.03
CA TRP A 243 11.10 32.99 16.32
C TRP A 243 12.10 33.62 17.28
N ILE A 244 13.34 33.12 17.29
CA ILE A 244 14.43 33.68 18.10
C ILE A 244 14.81 35.09 17.61
N ASP A 245 14.84 35.32 16.29
CA ASP A 245 15.11 36.64 15.69
C ASP A 245 14.04 37.68 16.07
N LYS A 246 12.82 37.24 16.42
CA LYS A 246 11.76 38.10 16.98
C LYS A 246 11.92 38.35 18.49
N GLY A 247 12.95 37.79 19.12
CA GLY A 247 13.21 37.89 20.56
C GLY A 247 12.31 37.02 21.42
N LEU A 248 11.65 36.01 20.85
CA LEU A 248 10.77 35.11 21.62
C LEU A 248 11.55 33.95 22.20
N ASN A 249 11.31 33.66 23.48
CA ASN A 249 11.76 32.40 24.08
C ASN A 249 10.87 31.22 23.66
N LEU A 250 11.27 30.00 24.01
CA LEU A 250 10.56 28.78 23.63
C LEU A 250 9.06 28.81 23.98
N GLU A 251 8.71 29.18 25.20
CA GLU A 251 7.31 29.15 25.66
C GLU A 251 6.44 30.20 24.95
N GLN A 252 7.01 31.37 24.66
CA GLN A 252 6.35 32.39 23.85
C GLN A 252 6.18 31.94 22.40
N ALA A 253 7.22 31.37 21.80
CA ALA A 253 7.17 30.86 20.43
C ALA A 253 6.16 29.71 20.28
N LYS A 254 6.09 28.79 21.25
CA LYS A 254 5.05 27.75 21.32
C LYS A 254 3.65 28.37 21.31
N LEU A 255 3.42 29.35 22.17
CA LEU A 255 2.11 29.99 22.29
C LEU A 255 1.69 30.70 21.00
N GLU A 256 2.60 31.45 20.38
CA GLU A 256 2.33 32.12 19.10
C GLU A 256 2.10 31.10 17.98
N LYS A 257 2.90 30.04 17.89
CA LYS A 257 2.74 28.99 16.87
C LYS A 257 1.41 28.26 17.00
N LEU A 258 1.04 27.85 18.21
CA LEU A 258 -0.23 27.19 18.47
C LEU A 258 -1.41 28.12 18.13
N LYS A 259 -1.30 29.41 18.46
CA LYS A 259 -2.29 30.41 18.10
C LYS A 259 -2.42 30.61 16.59
N GLU A 260 -1.31 30.66 15.85
CA GLU A 260 -1.30 30.74 14.38
C GLU A 260 -2.07 29.57 13.73
N VAL A 261 -2.03 28.38 14.34
CA VAL A 261 -2.73 27.19 13.84
C VAL A 261 -4.08 26.93 14.51
N GLY A 262 -4.56 27.83 15.36
CA GLY A 262 -5.85 27.70 16.06
C GLY A 262 -5.90 26.60 17.13
N PHE A 263 -4.76 26.19 17.70
CA PHE A 263 -4.68 25.32 18.88
C PHE A 263 -4.60 26.15 20.16
N SER A 264 -5.34 25.75 21.20
CA SER A 264 -5.04 26.21 22.56
C SER A 264 -3.93 25.34 23.18
N ILE A 265 -3.19 25.91 24.13
CA ILE A 265 -2.10 25.17 24.78
C ILE A 265 -2.61 23.98 25.59
N ASP A 266 -3.76 24.12 26.26
CA ASP A 266 -4.37 23.05 27.04
C ASP A 266 -4.96 21.95 26.14
N GLU A 267 -5.50 22.33 24.99
CA GLU A 267 -5.93 21.36 23.98
C GLU A 267 -4.73 20.55 23.49
N TYR A 268 -3.68 21.22 23.00
CA TYR A 268 -2.49 20.53 22.48
C TYR A 268 -1.81 19.63 23.52
N LYS A 269 -1.74 20.06 24.78
CA LYS A 269 -1.24 19.21 25.89
C LYS A 269 -2.03 17.90 26.00
N LYS A 270 -3.37 17.95 25.94
CA LYS A 270 -4.20 16.74 25.99
C LYS A 270 -3.95 15.82 24.80
N TRP A 271 -3.73 16.36 23.59
CA TRP A 271 -3.34 15.56 22.42
C TRP A 271 -1.97 14.89 22.63
N LYS A 272 -0.99 15.63 23.15
CA LYS A 272 0.36 15.13 23.42
C LYS A 272 0.37 14.04 24.51
N GLU A 273 -0.41 14.19 25.58
CA GLU A 273 -0.60 13.17 26.62
C GLU A 273 -1.18 11.86 26.09
N LYS A 274 -1.99 11.95 25.03
CA LYS A 274 -2.51 10.80 24.29
C LYS A 274 -1.53 10.27 23.23
N GLY A 275 -0.31 10.80 23.18
CA GLY A 275 0.76 10.36 22.28
C GLY A 275 0.54 10.78 20.83
N PHE A 276 -0.20 11.86 20.57
CA PHE A 276 -0.23 12.48 19.24
C PHE A 276 0.89 13.50 19.13
N LYS A 277 1.67 13.42 18.04
CA LYS A 277 2.60 14.48 17.64
C LYS A 277 1.83 15.68 17.12
N PHE A 278 2.42 16.88 17.13
CA PHE A 278 1.74 18.10 16.69
C PHE A 278 1.15 18.02 15.29
N PHE A 279 1.92 17.60 14.27
CA PHE A 279 1.41 17.51 12.90
C PHE A 279 0.25 16.52 12.79
N GLU A 280 0.34 15.38 13.48
CA GLU A 280 -0.72 14.38 13.51
C GLU A 280 -1.98 14.94 14.17
N ALA A 281 -1.85 15.53 15.37
CA ALA A 281 -2.96 16.16 16.10
C ALA A 281 -3.63 17.25 15.26
N LYS A 282 -2.83 18.07 14.58
CA LYS A 282 -3.32 19.09 13.66
C LYS A 282 -4.08 18.50 12.49
N GLU A 283 -3.54 17.46 11.86
CA GLU A 283 -4.20 16.82 10.73
C GLU A 283 -5.57 16.25 11.12
N TRP A 284 -5.66 15.54 12.26
CA TRP A 284 -6.94 15.05 12.79
C TRP A 284 -7.93 16.20 13.05
N LYS A 285 -7.47 17.28 13.69
CA LYS A 285 -8.30 18.44 14.00
C LYS A 285 -8.79 19.17 12.75
N ASP A 286 -7.92 19.39 11.77
CA ASP A 286 -8.24 20.06 10.50
C ASP A 286 -9.26 19.24 9.69
N LYS A 287 -9.28 17.91 9.86
CA LYS A 287 -10.31 17.01 9.31
C LYS A 287 -11.57 16.91 10.16
N GLY A 288 -11.71 17.74 11.20
CA GLY A 288 -12.91 17.84 12.03
C GLY A 288 -13.08 16.69 13.03
N PHE A 289 -12.00 16.03 13.43
CA PHE A 289 -12.02 15.08 14.54
C PHE A 289 -11.64 15.78 15.84
N ASN A 290 -12.41 15.53 16.90
CA ASN A 290 -11.99 15.86 18.25
C ASN A 290 -11.01 14.81 18.78
N LEU A 291 -10.34 15.10 19.90
CA LEU A 291 -9.34 14.22 20.52
C LEU A 291 -9.88 12.79 20.77
N ILE A 292 -11.09 12.67 21.31
CA ILE A 292 -11.68 11.37 21.67
C ILE A 292 -11.96 10.55 20.39
N GLU A 293 -12.51 11.18 19.36
CA GLU A 293 -12.73 10.53 18.08
C GLU A 293 -11.40 10.10 17.44
N ALA A 294 -10.43 11.01 17.34
CA ALA A 294 -9.12 10.73 16.76
C ALA A 294 -8.42 9.57 17.48
N GLU A 295 -8.43 9.55 18.82
CA GLU A 295 -7.89 8.45 19.63
C GLU A 295 -8.54 7.12 19.27
N ARG A 296 -9.88 7.08 19.19
CA ARG A 296 -10.61 5.84 18.85
C ARG A 296 -10.36 5.37 17.42
N TRP A 297 -10.33 6.27 16.43
CA TRP A 297 -10.04 5.91 15.03
C TRP A 297 -8.58 5.44 14.86
N ARG A 298 -7.63 6.15 15.46
CA ARG A 298 -6.21 5.79 15.42
C ARG A 298 -5.93 4.45 16.09
N THR A 299 -6.49 4.22 17.28
CA THR A 299 -6.33 2.94 18.00
C THR A 299 -6.98 1.77 17.27
N ALA A 300 -8.05 2.01 16.51
CA ALA A 300 -8.63 1.04 15.60
C ALA A 300 -7.78 0.81 14.33
N GLY A 301 -6.63 1.48 14.18
CA GLY A 301 -5.69 1.31 13.06
C GLY A 301 -6.08 2.08 11.79
N PHE A 302 -6.94 3.09 11.89
CA PHE A 302 -7.21 4.00 10.77
C PHE A 302 -6.24 5.18 10.80
N SER A 303 -5.65 5.50 9.64
CA SER A 303 -5.00 6.79 9.43
C SER A 303 -6.06 7.91 9.37
N VAL A 304 -5.64 9.18 9.53
CA VAL A 304 -6.51 10.35 9.34
C VAL A 304 -7.27 10.26 8.03
N ILE A 305 -6.55 9.99 6.94
CA ILE A 305 -7.09 9.98 5.57
C ILE A 305 -8.16 8.89 5.44
N ASN A 306 -7.91 7.69 5.95
CA ASN A 306 -8.89 6.62 5.90
C ASN A 306 -10.09 6.97 6.79
N ALA A 307 -9.86 7.45 8.01
CA ALA A 307 -10.93 7.78 8.95
C ALA A 307 -11.88 8.87 8.40
N ILE A 308 -11.34 9.92 7.77
CA ILE A 308 -12.17 10.97 7.16
C ILE A 308 -12.96 10.43 5.97
N GLU A 309 -12.39 9.52 5.19
CA GLU A 309 -13.09 8.91 4.05
C GLU A 309 -14.29 8.08 4.51
N TRP A 310 -14.12 7.24 5.54
CA TRP A 310 -15.22 6.50 6.16
C TRP A 310 -16.27 7.45 6.77
N LYS A 311 -15.84 8.46 7.53
CA LYS A 311 -16.74 9.45 8.15
C LYS A 311 -17.55 10.25 7.12
N ASN A 312 -16.93 10.66 6.02
CA ASN A 312 -17.60 11.41 4.94
C ASN A 312 -18.60 10.57 4.14
N ASN A 313 -18.52 9.23 4.23
CA ASN A 313 -19.50 8.30 3.65
C ASN A 313 -20.50 7.81 4.71
N ASP A 314 -20.71 8.60 5.77
CA ASP A 314 -21.69 8.35 6.84
C ASP A 314 -21.49 7.03 7.60
N PHE A 315 -20.24 6.55 7.69
CA PHE A 315 -19.90 5.41 8.53
C PHE A 315 -19.45 5.86 9.91
N ARG A 316 -20.03 5.22 10.94
CA ARG A 316 -19.52 5.31 12.32
C ARG A 316 -18.30 4.40 12.46
N LEU A 317 -17.44 4.67 13.46
CA LEU A 317 -16.22 3.89 13.68
C LEU A 317 -16.48 2.39 13.85
N ASP A 318 -17.47 2.02 14.65
CA ASP A 318 -17.86 0.63 14.91
C ASP A 318 -18.28 -0.08 13.62
N GLU A 319 -19.06 0.61 12.79
CA GLU A 319 -19.48 0.11 11.48
C GLU A 319 -18.29 -0.03 10.52
N ALA A 320 -17.42 0.98 10.45
CA ALA A 320 -16.22 0.97 9.61
C ALA A 320 -15.26 -0.17 9.97
N ILE A 321 -15.08 -0.47 11.26
CA ILE A 321 -14.30 -1.61 11.73
C ILE A 321 -14.89 -2.92 11.21
N GLN A 322 -16.22 -3.09 11.31
CA GLN A 322 -16.89 -4.32 10.88
C GLN A 322 -16.73 -4.55 9.37
N TRP A 323 -17.01 -3.54 8.53
CA TRP A 323 -16.81 -3.62 7.08
C TRP A 323 -15.35 -3.91 6.70
N ARG A 324 -14.40 -3.20 7.32
CA ARG A 324 -12.96 -3.41 7.07
C ARG A 324 -12.52 -4.82 7.45
N ASN A 325 -13.01 -5.36 8.57
CA ASN A 325 -12.66 -6.72 9.00
C ASN A 325 -13.20 -7.80 8.05
N LEU A 326 -14.31 -7.52 7.35
CA LEU A 326 -14.83 -8.37 6.27
C LEU A 326 -14.09 -8.17 4.93
N GLY A 327 -13.11 -7.27 4.91
CA GLY A 327 -12.28 -6.95 3.75
C GLY A 327 -12.99 -6.08 2.71
N PHE A 328 -13.96 -5.25 3.12
CA PHE A 328 -14.56 -4.24 2.26
C PHE A 328 -13.81 -2.92 2.42
N ASP A 329 -13.58 -2.23 1.30
CA ASP A 329 -13.19 -0.83 1.34
C ASP A 329 -14.42 0.08 1.55
N VAL A 330 -14.19 1.37 1.76
CA VAL A 330 -15.26 2.34 2.04
C VAL A 330 -16.23 2.52 0.87
N LYS A 331 -15.75 2.39 -0.38
CA LYS A 331 -16.58 2.56 -1.57
C LYS A 331 -17.49 1.37 -1.74
N GLU A 332 -16.93 0.16 -1.65
CA GLU A 332 -17.71 -1.07 -1.66
C GLU A 332 -18.72 -1.08 -0.51
N ALA A 333 -18.26 -0.86 0.73
CA ALA A 333 -19.12 -0.85 1.91
C ALA A 333 -20.29 0.13 1.74
N LYS A 334 -20.07 1.30 1.14
CA LYS A 334 -21.11 2.27 0.83
C LYS A 334 -22.14 1.71 -0.15
N GLU A 335 -21.70 1.15 -1.27
CA GLU A 335 -22.61 0.57 -2.27
C GLU A 335 -23.48 -0.54 -1.67
N TRP A 336 -22.90 -1.41 -0.85
CA TRP A 336 -23.64 -2.46 -0.13
C TRP A 336 -24.61 -1.87 0.91
N LYS A 337 -24.19 -0.85 1.66
CA LYS A 337 -25.03 -0.15 2.64
C LYS A 337 -26.22 0.57 2.00
N GLU A 338 -26.02 1.23 0.87
CA GLU A 338 -27.08 1.91 0.11
C GLU A 338 -28.16 0.93 -0.36
N GLU A 339 -27.78 -0.32 -0.65
CA GLU A 339 -28.72 -1.40 -0.97
C GLU A 339 -29.32 -2.11 0.27
N GLY A 340 -29.03 -1.59 1.46
CA GLY A 340 -29.57 -2.04 2.74
C GLY A 340 -28.91 -3.31 3.27
N PHE A 341 -27.65 -3.57 2.91
CA PHE A 341 -26.85 -4.62 3.54
C PHE A 341 -26.09 -4.09 4.75
N LYS A 342 -25.83 -4.99 5.69
CA LYS A 342 -25.04 -4.75 6.91
C LYS A 342 -23.70 -5.47 6.80
N PRO A 343 -22.67 -5.06 7.56
CA PRO A 343 -21.38 -5.76 7.60
C PRO A 343 -21.52 -7.10 8.34
N GLU A 344 -22.06 -8.09 7.66
CA GLU A 344 -22.28 -9.45 8.15
C GLU A 344 -21.65 -10.45 7.17
N ASP A 345 -21.37 -11.67 7.63
CA ASP A 345 -20.78 -12.73 6.79
C ASP A 345 -21.62 -13.01 5.53
N SER A 346 -22.95 -12.90 5.63
CA SER A 346 -23.85 -13.07 4.49
C SER A 346 -23.60 -12.06 3.36
N THR A 347 -23.27 -10.81 3.70
CA THR A 347 -22.93 -9.77 2.71
C THR A 347 -21.59 -10.08 2.06
N LYS A 348 -20.62 -10.56 2.84
CA LYS A 348 -19.33 -11.02 2.33
C LYS A 348 -19.52 -12.19 1.37
N GLU A 349 -20.37 -13.17 1.70
CA GLU A 349 -20.68 -14.30 0.81
C GLU A 349 -21.28 -13.84 -0.51
N TRP A 350 -22.24 -12.90 -0.51
CA TRP A 350 -22.79 -12.35 -1.75
C TRP A 350 -21.69 -11.77 -2.66
N ARG A 351 -20.79 -10.96 -2.10
CA ARG A 351 -19.65 -10.39 -2.84
C ARG A 351 -18.72 -11.48 -3.34
N ASP A 352 -18.34 -12.42 -2.48
CA ASP A 352 -17.37 -13.48 -2.80
C ASP A 352 -17.93 -14.44 -3.87
N TYR A 353 -19.25 -14.63 -3.96
CA TYR A 353 -19.92 -15.34 -5.04
C TYR A 353 -20.11 -14.50 -6.32
N GLY A 354 -19.62 -13.26 -6.35
CA GLY A 354 -19.61 -12.40 -7.53
C GLY A 354 -20.93 -11.66 -7.79
N PHE A 355 -21.82 -11.55 -6.80
CA PHE A 355 -23.03 -10.73 -6.94
C PHE A 355 -22.69 -9.26 -6.71
N SER A 356 -23.26 -8.39 -7.55
CA SER A 356 -23.29 -6.95 -7.26
C SER A 356 -24.29 -6.65 -6.12
N PRO A 357 -24.14 -5.54 -5.37
CA PRO A 357 -25.09 -5.14 -4.33
C PRO A 357 -26.56 -5.14 -4.80
N LYS A 358 -26.81 -4.63 -6.01
CA LYS A 358 -28.15 -4.59 -6.63
C LYS A 358 -28.69 -5.97 -6.93
N GLU A 359 -27.85 -6.84 -7.49
CA GLU A 359 -28.22 -8.22 -7.80
C GLU A 359 -28.50 -9.00 -6.51
N ALA A 360 -27.62 -8.92 -5.52
CA ALA A 360 -27.80 -9.54 -4.22
C ALA A 360 -29.10 -9.07 -3.54
N LYS A 361 -29.43 -7.78 -3.63
CA LYS A 361 -30.70 -7.25 -3.11
C LYS A 361 -31.90 -7.87 -3.81
N LEU A 362 -31.85 -8.01 -5.13
CA LEU A 362 -32.93 -8.67 -5.89
C LEU A 362 -33.11 -10.11 -5.41
N TRP A 363 -32.04 -10.92 -5.39
CA TRP A 363 -32.12 -12.31 -4.92
C TRP A 363 -32.61 -12.41 -3.46
N ARG A 364 -32.11 -11.54 -2.58
CA ARG A 364 -32.56 -11.44 -1.17
C ARG A 364 -34.05 -11.12 -1.07
N ASN A 365 -34.58 -10.21 -1.90
CA ASN A 365 -36.00 -9.88 -1.92
C ASN A 365 -36.89 -11.07 -2.32
N TYR A 366 -36.38 -11.98 -3.15
CA TYR A 366 -37.02 -13.27 -3.46
C TYR A 366 -36.74 -14.36 -2.42
N SER A 367 -36.22 -13.98 -1.25
CA SER A 367 -35.92 -14.86 -0.10
C SER A 367 -34.87 -15.93 -0.38
N PHE A 368 -33.90 -15.63 -1.25
CA PHE A 368 -32.72 -16.46 -1.42
C PHE A 368 -31.58 -16.00 -0.49
N SER A 369 -30.84 -16.97 0.03
CA SER A 369 -29.53 -16.76 0.67
C SER A 369 -28.42 -16.67 -0.41
N PRO A 370 -27.22 -16.16 -0.10
CA PRO A 370 -26.11 -16.12 -1.05
C PRO A 370 -25.81 -17.49 -1.68
N SER A 371 -25.72 -18.51 -0.83
CA SER A 371 -25.43 -19.89 -1.22
C SER A 371 -26.50 -20.53 -2.10
N THR A 372 -27.77 -20.22 -1.86
CA THR A 372 -28.86 -20.74 -2.70
C THR A 372 -28.93 -19.98 -4.03
N ALA A 373 -28.76 -18.65 -4.03
CA ALA A 373 -28.76 -17.87 -5.26
C ALA A 373 -27.65 -18.28 -6.23
N ILE A 374 -26.41 -18.48 -5.74
CA ILE A 374 -25.32 -18.94 -6.61
C ILE A 374 -25.59 -20.35 -7.15
N ASP A 375 -26.19 -21.23 -6.35
CA ASP A 375 -26.59 -22.56 -6.80
C ASP A 375 -27.60 -22.47 -7.96
N TRP A 376 -28.68 -21.70 -7.81
CA TRP A 376 -29.65 -21.47 -8.89
C TRP A 376 -29.01 -20.86 -10.15
N LYS A 377 -28.13 -19.87 -9.98
CA LYS A 377 -27.40 -19.24 -11.09
C LYS A 377 -26.50 -20.23 -11.82
N ASN A 378 -25.77 -21.09 -11.11
CA ASN A 378 -24.94 -22.15 -11.68
C ASN A 378 -25.75 -23.18 -12.50
N TYR A 379 -27.05 -23.34 -12.20
CA TYR A 379 -27.97 -24.18 -12.95
C TYR A 379 -28.69 -23.46 -14.10
N GLY A 380 -28.31 -22.22 -14.42
CA GLY A 380 -28.83 -21.45 -15.56
C GLY A 380 -30.13 -20.70 -15.28
N PHE A 381 -30.33 -20.31 -14.02
CA PHE A 381 -31.43 -19.43 -13.60
C PHE A 381 -30.86 -18.09 -13.14
N ASP A 382 -30.67 -17.16 -14.07
CA ASP A 382 -30.15 -15.82 -13.78
C ASP A 382 -31.22 -14.87 -13.22
N ASP A 383 -32.50 -15.16 -13.48
CA ASP A 383 -33.63 -14.40 -12.95
C ASP A 383 -34.10 -14.98 -11.60
N PRO A 384 -33.98 -14.22 -10.49
CA PRO A 384 -34.46 -14.65 -9.18
C PRO A 384 -35.96 -14.96 -9.17
N GLN A 385 -36.77 -14.28 -10.00
CA GLN A 385 -38.20 -14.54 -10.09
C GLN A 385 -38.47 -15.91 -10.71
N GLU A 386 -37.76 -16.25 -11.79
CA GLU A 386 -37.82 -17.58 -12.39
C GLU A 386 -37.40 -18.64 -11.35
N ALA A 387 -36.22 -18.47 -10.73
CA ALA A 387 -35.74 -19.38 -9.69
C ALA A 387 -36.75 -19.55 -8.55
N ARG A 388 -37.39 -18.45 -8.12
CA ARG A 388 -38.44 -18.49 -7.08
C ARG A 388 -39.67 -19.27 -7.53
N SER A 389 -40.08 -19.11 -8.80
CA SER A 389 -41.23 -19.83 -9.34
C SER A 389 -41.02 -21.35 -9.32
N TRP A 390 -39.80 -21.81 -9.57
CA TRP A 390 -39.45 -23.23 -9.46
C TRP A 390 -39.31 -23.67 -7.99
N SER A 391 -38.59 -22.87 -7.18
CA SER A 391 -38.33 -23.16 -5.77
C SER A 391 -39.60 -23.21 -4.91
N SER A 392 -40.64 -22.44 -5.23
CA SER A 392 -41.91 -22.46 -4.48
C SER A 392 -42.64 -23.80 -4.50
N TYR A 393 -42.30 -24.68 -5.44
CA TYR A 393 -42.82 -26.05 -5.52
C TYR A 393 -41.86 -27.08 -4.89
N SER A 394 -40.95 -26.63 -4.03
CA SER A 394 -39.94 -27.44 -3.35
C SER A 394 -39.02 -28.20 -4.32
N LEU A 395 -38.83 -27.67 -5.53
CA LEU A 395 -37.87 -28.19 -6.49
C LEU A 395 -36.48 -27.61 -6.22
N SER A 396 -35.47 -28.46 -6.27
CA SER A 396 -34.07 -28.03 -6.29
C SER A 396 -33.72 -27.39 -7.65
N SER A 397 -32.67 -26.58 -7.66
CA SER A 397 -32.10 -25.94 -8.86
C SER A 397 -31.76 -26.95 -9.98
N GLN A 398 -31.18 -28.10 -9.62
CA GLN A 398 -30.86 -29.19 -10.52
C GLN A 398 -32.13 -29.83 -11.14
N GLU A 399 -33.17 -30.05 -10.33
CA GLU A 399 -34.44 -30.61 -10.83
C GLU A 399 -35.15 -29.63 -11.75
N ALA A 400 -35.18 -28.35 -11.38
CA ALA A 400 -35.72 -27.29 -12.22
C ALA A 400 -35.00 -27.23 -13.57
N ARG A 401 -33.66 -27.33 -13.58
CA ARG A 401 -32.87 -27.40 -14.82
C ARG A 401 -33.25 -28.62 -15.67
N ASN A 402 -33.43 -29.79 -15.06
CA ASN A 402 -33.80 -31.01 -15.79
C ASN A 402 -35.16 -30.86 -16.48
N TRP A 403 -36.15 -30.28 -15.80
CA TRP A 403 -37.46 -29.98 -16.38
C TRP A 403 -37.39 -28.93 -17.48
N LYS A 404 -36.62 -27.85 -17.27
CA LYS A 404 -36.40 -26.79 -18.27
C LYS A 404 -35.73 -27.35 -19.53
N GLN A 405 -34.69 -28.18 -19.40
CA GLN A 405 -34.04 -28.86 -20.53
C GLN A 405 -34.95 -29.85 -21.25
N ALA A 406 -35.91 -30.45 -20.54
CA ALA A 406 -36.94 -31.30 -21.13
C ALA A 406 -38.06 -30.51 -21.83
N GLY A 407 -37.99 -29.17 -21.85
CA GLY A 407 -38.96 -28.31 -22.52
C GLY A 407 -40.27 -28.10 -21.75
N PHE A 408 -40.25 -28.29 -20.43
CA PHE A 408 -41.39 -28.02 -19.58
C PHE A 408 -41.28 -26.63 -18.95
N SER A 409 -42.41 -25.91 -18.93
CA SER A 409 -42.59 -24.75 -18.07
C SER A 409 -43.01 -25.17 -16.66
N ILE A 410 -42.77 -24.31 -15.66
CA ILE A 410 -43.21 -24.57 -14.28
C ILE A 410 -44.73 -24.77 -14.17
N ASN A 411 -45.52 -24.08 -15.01
CA ASN A 411 -46.96 -24.26 -15.06
C ASN A 411 -47.35 -25.68 -15.50
N GLU A 412 -46.64 -26.25 -16.46
CA GLU A 412 -46.86 -27.63 -16.90
C GLU A 412 -46.39 -28.65 -15.87
N VAL A 413 -45.28 -28.37 -15.17
CA VAL A 413 -44.82 -29.21 -14.06
C VAL A 413 -45.82 -29.19 -12.91
N ASN A 414 -46.35 -28.02 -12.56
CA ASN A 414 -47.43 -27.88 -11.58
C ASN A 414 -48.70 -28.62 -12.05
N GLU A 415 -49.04 -28.53 -13.33
CA GLU A 415 -50.15 -29.30 -13.90
C GLU A 415 -49.91 -30.81 -13.74
N LEU A 416 -48.71 -31.32 -14.01
CA LEU A 416 -48.36 -32.73 -13.80
C LEU A 416 -48.48 -33.16 -12.32
N ILE A 417 -48.01 -32.32 -11.39
CA ILE A 417 -48.06 -32.58 -9.94
C ILE A 417 -49.52 -32.57 -9.45
N SER A 418 -50.31 -31.56 -9.83
CA SER A 418 -51.73 -31.44 -9.47
C SER A 418 -52.59 -32.58 -10.03
N LEU A 419 -52.27 -33.07 -11.23
CA LEU A 419 -52.91 -34.23 -11.84
C LEU A 419 -52.43 -35.58 -11.24
N ARG A 420 -51.51 -35.55 -10.27
CA ARG A 420 -50.87 -36.72 -9.62
C ARG A 420 -50.23 -37.69 -10.63
N MET A 421 -49.68 -37.16 -11.72
CA MET A 421 -49.16 -37.98 -12.83
C MET A 421 -47.72 -38.42 -12.64
N CYS A 422 -46.95 -37.65 -11.89
CA CYS A 422 -45.62 -38.01 -11.44
C CYS A 422 -45.59 -37.83 -9.92
N GLU A 423 -44.79 -38.64 -9.23
CA GLU A 423 -44.27 -38.20 -7.95
C GLU A 423 -43.52 -36.89 -8.29
N GLY A 424 -43.98 -35.74 -7.78
CA GLY A 424 -43.01 -34.66 -7.60
C GLY A 424 -41.83 -35.24 -6.81
N PRO A 425 -40.59 -34.78 -6.98
CA PRO A 425 -39.45 -35.37 -6.28
C PRO A 425 -39.47 -35.16 -4.75
N VAL A 426 -40.61 -34.79 -4.18
CA VAL A 426 -40.90 -34.90 -2.76
C VAL A 426 -41.03 -36.38 -2.40
N VAL A 427 -40.03 -36.88 -1.68
CA VAL A 427 -40.18 -38.08 -0.85
C VAL A 427 -41.34 -37.82 0.11
N PHE A 428 -42.54 -38.30 -0.23
CA PHE A 428 -43.63 -38.36 0.73
C PHE A 428 -43.17 -39.25 1.90
N PRO A 429 -43.36 -38.84 3.17
CA PRO A 429 -43.07 -39.68 4.33
C PRO A 429 -43.67 -41.07 4.12
N ARG A 430 -42.89 -42.11 4.45
CA ARG A 430 -43.23 -43.54 4.24
C ARG A 430 -44.66 -43.91 4.70
N GLU A 431 -45.21 -43.17 5.67
CA GLU A 431 -46.54 -43.36 6.25
C GLU A 431 -47.69 -43.06 5.26
N ILE A 432 -47.58 -42.02 4.43
CA ILE A 432 -48.58 -41.72 3.38
C ILE A 432 -48.46 -42.69 2.20
N LYS A 433 -47.24 -43.17 1.92
CA LYS A 433 -46.94 -44.19 0.90
C LYS A 433 -47.71 -45.49 1.14
N ARG A 434 -47.88 -45.89 2.40
CA ARG A 434 -48.72 -47.05 2.78
C ARG A 434 -50.21 -46.76 2.62
N MET A 435 -50.68 -45.58 2.99
CA MET A 435 -52.11 -45.21 2.91
C MET A 435 -52.67 -45.24 1.48
N TYR A 436 -51.92 -44.78 0.48
CA TYR A 436 -52.37 -44.74 -0.92
C TYR A 436 -52.15 -46.05 -1.69
N PHE A 437 -51.13 -46.83 -1.33
CA PHE A 437 -50.91 -48.16 -1.91
C PHE A 437 -52.02 -49.14 -1.50
N VAL A 438 -52.50 -49.03 -0.26
CA VAL A 438 -53.61 -49.85 0.29
C VAL A 438 -54.96 -49.51 -0.38
N ALA A 439 -55.12 -48.33 -0.98
CA ALA A 439 -56.36 -47.91 -1.64
C ALA A 439 -56.44 -48.24 -3.15
N GLY A 440 -55.41 -48.85 -3.77
CA GLY A 440 -55.45 -49.28 -5.18
C GLY A 440 -55.32 -48.16 -6.24
N TYR A 441 -54.92 -46.94 -5.86
CA TYR A 441 -54.88 -45.75 -6.73
C TYR A 441 -53.48 -45.32 -7.21
N SER A 442 -52.50 -46.21 -7.34
CA SER A 442 -51.17 -45.81 -7.84
C SER A 442 -51.12 -45.81 -9.38
N ARG A 443 -51.32 -44.65 -10.01
CA ARG A 443 -50.98 -44.41 -11.44
C ARG A 443 -49.97 -43.26 -11.57
N TYR A 444 -48.88 -43.35 -10.83
CA TYR A 444 -47.72 -42.48 -11.08
C TYR A 444 -46.94 -43.03 -12.28
N TYR A 445 -46.70 -42.17 -13.28
CA TYR A 445 -45.86 -42.48 -14.43
C TYR A 445 -44.44 -42.02 -14.19
N SER A 446 -43.46 -42.72 -14.75
CA SER A 446 -42.05 -42.30 -14.65
C SER A 446 -41.82 -40.99 -15.40
N VAL A 447 -41.00 -40.11 -14.84
CA VAL A 447 -40.66 -38.80 -15.43
C VAL A 447 -40.07 -38.98 -16.84
N SER A 448 -39.22 -39.99 -17.04
CA SER A 448 -38.63 -40.32 -18.35
C SER A 448 -39.69 -40.65 -19.40
N GLU A 449 -40.77 -41.30 -19.01
CA GLU A 449 -41.88 -41.61 -19.91
C GLU A 449 -42.71 -40.36 -20.23
N ILE A 450 -42.96 -39.49 -19.26
CA ILE A 450 -43.65 -38.21 -19.48
C ILE A 450 -42.86 -37.33 -20.46
N ILE A 451 -41.53 -37.29 -20.34
CA ILE A 451 -40.65 -36.56 -21.26
C ILE A 451 -40.77 -37.10 -22.69
N LYS A 452 -40.84 -38.43 -22.88
CA LYS A 452 -41.03 -39.01 -24.23
C LYS A 452 -42.32 -38.53 -24.88
N TRP A 453 -43.43 -38.50 -24.12
CA TRP A 453 -44.70 -38.01 -24.62
C TRP A 453 -44.68 -36.50 -24.92
N LYS A 454 -44.01 -35.69 -24.09
CA LYS A 454 -43.86 -34.25 -24.33
C LYS A 454 -43.08 -33.95 -25.61
N LYS A 455 -42.00 -34.71 -25.89
CA LYS A 455 -41.24 -34.59 -27.16
C LYS A 455 -42.11 -34.83 -28.39
N GLU A 456 -43.16 -35.64 -28.27
CA GLU A 456 -44.15 -35.91 -29.32
C GLU A 456 -45.32 -34.91 -29.35
N GLY A 457 -45.21 -33.80 -28.62
CA GLY A 457 -46.18 -32.70 -28.64
C GLY A 457 -47.44 -32.94 -27.83
N PHE A 458 -47.42 -33.83 -26.84
CA PHE A 458 -48.53 -34.03 -25.91
C PHE A 458 -48.44 -33.09 -24.70
N THR A 459 -49.55 -32.45 -24.36
CA THR A 459 -49.68 -31.66 -23.12
C THR A 459 -49.88 -32.57 -21.91
N PRO A 460 -49.57 -32.12 -20.67
CA PRO A 460 -49.82 -32.90 -19.45
C PRO A 460 -51.23 -33.52 -19.37
N LYS A 461 -52.27 -32.72 -19.68
CA LYS A 461 -53.67 -33.18 -19.72
C LYS A 461 -53.90 -34.29 -20.75
N GLU A 462 -53.37 -34.13 -21.97
CA GLU A 462 -53.51 -35.16 -23.00
C GLU A 462 -52.81 -36.45 -22.60
N ILE A 463 -51.59 -36.37 -22.07
CA ILE A 463 -50.84 -37.54 -21.58
C ILE A 463 -51.69 -38.30 -20.55
N ARG A 464 -52.33 -37.59 -19.62
CA ARG A 464 -53.23 -38.20 -18.63
C ARG A 464 -54.36 -38.96 -19.32
N ILE A 465 -55.08 -38.31 -20.23
CA ILE A 465 -56.27 -38.90 -20.86
C ILE A 465 -55.87 -40.13 -21.69
N TRP A 466 -54.88 -40.00 -22.56
CA TRP A 466 -54.40 -41.12 -23.39
C TRP A 466 -53.91 -42.30 -22.54
N LYS A 467 -53.09 -42.04 -21.51
CA LYS A 467 -52.62 -43.14 -20.65
C LYS A 467 -53.69 -43.72 -19.76
N THR A 468 -54.63 -42.92 -19.25
CA THR A 468 -55.73 -43.46 -18.41
C THR A 468 -56.64 -44.39 -19.18
N LEU A 469 -56.78 -44.18 -20.50
CA LEU A 469 -57.48 -45.05 -21.43
C LEU A 469 -56.63 -46.25 -21.90
N GLY A 470 -55.38 -46.37 -21.43
CA GLY A 470 -54.50 -47.52 -21.68
C GLY A 470 -53.82 -47.52 -23.05
N PHE A 471 -53.52 -46.35 -23.60
CA PHE A 471 -52.74 -46.22 -24.83
C PHE A 471 -51.24 -46.15 -24.55
N ASP A 472 -50.45 -46.84 -25.38
CA ASP A 472 -49.02 -46.57 -25.53
C ASP A 472 -48.76 -45.31 -26.39
N LEU A 473 -47.53 -44.82 -26.39
CA LEU A 473 -47.13 -43.60 -27.08
C LEU A 473 -47.33 -43.67 -28.60
N ASP A 474 -46.96 -44.80 -29.21
CA ASP A 474 -46.99 -44.95 -30.67
C ASP A 474 -48.44 -44.97 -31.18
N THR A 475 -49.31 -45.69 -30.49
CA THR A 475 -50.75 -45.71 -30.79
C THR A 475 -51.35 -44.33 -30.57
N ALA A 476 -51.08 -43.67 -29.44
CA ALA A 476 -51.62 -42.33 -29.17
C ALA A 476 -51.16 -41.31 -30.22
N LYS A 477 -49.88 -41.33 -30.60
CA LYS A 477 -49.29 -40.47 -31.64
C LYS A 477 -49.96 -40.71 -32.99
N LEU A 478 -50.15 -41.96 -33.37
CA LEU A 478 -50.77 -42.32 -34.64
C LEU A 478 -52.22 -41.81 -34.72
N TRP A 479 -53.01 -42.00 -33.67
CA TRP A 479 -54.41 -41.55 -33.68
C TRP A 479 -54.53 -40.02 -33.54
N LYS A 480 -53.71 -39.37 -32.70
CA LYS A 480 -53.70 -37.91 -32.54
C LYS A 480 -53.28 -37.21 -33.83
N SER A 481 -52.22 -37.65 -34.50
CA SER A 481 -51.77 -37.07 -35.78
C SER A 481 -52.81 -37.20 -36.89
N ASN A 482 -53.75 -38.15 -36.77
CA ASN A 482 -54.88 -38.32 -37.66
C ASN A 482 -56.15 -37.55 -37.24
N GLY A 483 -56.06 -36.70 -36.21
CA GLY A 483 -57.13 -35.79 -35.77
C GLY A 483 -58.16 -36.41 -34.83
N PHE A 484 -57.90 -37.59 -34.26
CA PHE A 484 -58.85 -38.28 -33.39
C PHE A 484 -58.67 -37.90 -31.92
N HIS A 485 -59.79 -37.74 -31.23
CA HIS A 485 -59.80 -37.59 -29.78
C HIS A 485 -59.55 -38.95 -29.09
N PRO A 486 -58.84 -39.01 -27.94
CA PRO A 486 -58.53 -40.26 -27.23
C PRO A 486 -59.73 -41.20 -27.00
N TYR A 487 -60.88 -40.65 -26.61
CA TYR A 487 -62.11 -41.44 -26.42
C TYR A 487 -62.61 -42.08 -27.73
N GLU A 488 -62.54 -41.36 -28.85
CA GLU A 488 -62.94 -41.88 -30.16
C GLU A 488 -61.99 -42.98 -30.62
N ALA A 489 -60.69 -42.75 -30.48
CA ALA A 489 -59.66 -43.74 -30.76
C ALA A 489 -59.92 -45.03 -29.96
N LYS A 490 -60.31 -44.92 -28.69
CA LYS A 490 -60.56 -46.10 -27.83
C LYS A 490 -61.75 -46.91 -28.33
N ILE A 491 -62.82 -46.23 -28.74
CA ILE A 491 -64.02 -46.85 -29.29
C ILE A 491 -63.74 -47.53 -30.64
N PHE A 492 -62.95 -46.89 -31.51
CA PHE A 492 -62.64 -47.47 -32.82
C PHE A 492 -61.71 -48.68 -32.69
N ILE A 493 -60.69 -48.61 -31.84
CA ILE A 493 -59.79 -49.74 -31.57
C ILE A 493 -60.55 -50.91 -30.93
N SER A 494 -61.44 -50.66 -29.96
CA SER A 494 -62.21 -51.74 -29.31
C SER A 494 -63.16 -52.45 -30.28
N LYS A 495 -63.53 -51.80 -31.38
CA LYS A 495 -64.35 -52.36 -32.47
C LYS A 495 -63.52 -52.86 -33.66
N ASN A 496 -62.19 -52.93 -33.52
CA ASN A 496 -61.26 -53.35 -34.54
C ASN A 496 -61.38 -52.55 -35.87
N ILE A 497 -61.63 -51.24 -35.76
CA ILE A 497 -61.78 -50.33 -36.89
C ILE A 497 -60.44 -49.65 -37.19
N SER A 498 -59.94 -49.78 -38.42
CA SER A 498 -58.73 -49.10 -38.87
C SER A 498 -58.91 -47.58 -38.99
N ILE A 499 -57.81 -46.83 -38.95
CA ILE A 499 -57.83 -45.35 -39.04
C ILE A 499 -58.50 -44.86 -40.33
N SER A 500 -58.21 -45.50 -41.47
CA SER A 500 -58.84 -45.15 -42.76
C SER A 500 -60.36 -45.33 -42.71
N SER A 501 -60.82 -46.43 -42.11
CA SER A 501 -62.25 -46.71 -41.92
C SER A 501 -62.90 -45.76 -40.90
N ALA A 502 -62.16 -45.35 -39.86
CA ALA A 502 -62.62 -44.39 -38.88
C ALA A 502 -62.80 -42.99 -39.51
N LYS A 503 -61.83 -42.53 -40.33
CA LYS A 503 -61.95 -41.27 -41.08
C LYS A 503 -63.13 -41.29 -42.02
N TYR A 504 -63.33 -42.39 -42.75
CA TYR A 504 -64.49 -42.56 -43.63
C TYR A 504 -65.81 -42.53 -42.85
N LYS A 505 -65.89 -43.18 -41.68
CA LYS A 505 -67.11 -43.16 -40.83
C LYS A 505 -67.41 -41.80 -40.22
N ILE A 506 -66.40 -41.01 -39.86
CA ILE A 506 -66.61 -39.63 -39.41
C ILE A 506 -67.06 -38.77 -40.59
N PHE A 507 -66.38 -38.90 -41.74
CA PHE A 507 -66.73 -38.19 -42.96
C PHE A 507 -68.17 -38.49 -43.38
N THR A 508 -68.60 -39.76 -43.41
CA THR A 508 -69.98 -40.11 -43.78
C THR A 508 -71.00 -39.60 -42.77
N ARG A 509 -70.71 -39.61 -41.45
CA ARG A 509 -71.61 -39.01 -40.45
C ARG A 509 -71.73 -37.49 -40.60
N LEU A 510 -70.62 -36.81 -40.86
CA LEU A 510 -70.60 -35.36 -41.12
C LEU A 510 -71.33 -35.04 -42.43
N PHE A 511 -71.08 -35.82 -43.49
CA PHE A 511 -71.73 -35.69 -44.78
C PHE A 511 -73.25 -35.92 -44.68
N ILE A 512 -73.69 -36.96 -43.97
CA ILE A 512 -75.12 -37.22 -43.72
C ILE A 512 -75.75 -36.08 -42.89
N ARG A 513 -75.05 -35.55 -41.88
CA ARG A 513 -75.54 -34.37 -41.14
C ARG A 513 -75.65 -33.12 -42.02
N ILE A 514 -74.69 -32.89 -42.91
CA ILE A 514 -74.71 -31.78 -43.87
C ILE A 514 -75.88 -31.97 -44.86
N LEU A 515 -76.09 -33.18 -45.37
CA LEU A 515 -77.23 -33.52 -46.24
C LEU A 515 -78.56 -33.25 -45.52
N MET A 516 -78.72 -33.67 -44.26
CA MET A 516 -79.94 -33.38 -43.49
C MET A 516 -80.16 -31.88 -43.27
N ILE A 517 -79.09 -31.09 -43.10
CA ILE A 517 -79.20 -29.63 -42.99
C ILE A 517 -79.64 -29.02 -44.33
N LEU A 518 -79.05 -29.47 -45.44
CA LEU A 518 -79.41 -29.04 -46.79
C LEU A 518 -80.86 -29.38 -47.14
N ASP A 519 -81.33 -30.58 -46.82
CA ASP A 519 -82.71 -30.99 -47.04
C ASP A 519 -83.70 -30.10 -46.27
N ASN A 520 -83.40 -29.80 -45.00
CA ASN A 520 -84.21 -28.88 -44.20
C ASN A 520 -84.20 -27.44 -44.77
N LEU A 521 -83.07 -26.98 -45.30
CA LEU A 521 -82.95 -25.66 -45.94
C LEU A 521 -83.78 -25.59 -47.23
N ILE A 522 -83.75 -26.65 -48.05
CA ILE A 522 -84.57 -26.79 -49.25
C ILE A 522 -86.06 -26.78 -48.86
N LEU A 523 -86.45 -27.53 -47.83
CA LEU A 523 -87.82 -27.54 -47.33
C LEU A 523 -88.27 -26.14 -46.90
N LEU A 524 -87.42 -25.40 -46.19
CA LEU A 524 -87.70 -24.03 -45.76
C LEU A 524 -87.89 -23.09 -46.96
N LEU A 525 -87.06 -23.19 -48.00
CA LEU A 525 -87.19 -22.41 -49.23
C LEU A 525 -88.49 -22.74 -49.98
N ILE A 526 -88.92 -24.00 -49.98
CA ILE A 526 -90.21 -24.42 -50.53
C ILE A 526 -91.37 -23.79 -49.72
N TYR A 527 -91.32 -23.83 -48.39
CA TYR A 527 -92.35 -23.18 -47.57
C TYR A 527 -92.42 -21.67 -47.76
N LEU A 528 -91.28 -20.99 -47.87
CA LEU A 528 -91.21 -19.54 -48.11
C LEU A 528 -91.76 -19.17 -49.49
N SER A 529 -91.47 -19.98 -50.52
CA SER A 529 -92.01 -19.75 -51.86
C SER A 529 -93.52 -20.01 -51.93
N ILE A 530 -94.03 -21.06 -51.28
CA ILE A 530 -95.47 -21.29 -51.14
C ILE A 530 -96.13 -20.13 -50.38
N PHE A 531 -95.55 -19.69 -49.26
CA PHE A 531 -96.07 -18.55 -48.51
C PHE A 531 -96.10 -17.27 -49.36
N PHE A 532 -95.04 -17.00 -50.12
CA PHE A 532 -94.99 -15.85 -51.02
C PHE A 532 -96.08 -15.93 -52.11
N ILE A 533 -96.23 -17.10 -52.74
CA ILE A 533 -97.24 -17.34 -53.80
C ILE A 533 -98.67 -17.26 -53.25
N CYS A 534 -98.94 -17.86 -52.09
CA CYS A 534 -100.29 -17.96 -51.55
C CYS A 534 -100.73 -16.71 -50.80
N CYS A 535 -99.79 -15.98 -50.15
CA CYS A 535 -100.14 -14.87 -49.27
C CYS A 535 -99.77 -13.51 -49.85
N ILE A 536 -98.62 -13.40 -50.54
CA ILE A 536 -98.07 -12.10 -50.97
C ILE A 536 -98.48 -11.77 -52.41
N LEU A 537 -98.43 -12.73 -53.35
CA LEU A 537 -98.84 -12.49 -54.74
C LEU A 537 -100.29 -12.01 -54.91
N PRO A 538 -101.30 -12.60 -54.25
CA PRO A 538 -102.68 -12.16 -54.41
C PRO A 538 -102.86 -10.71 -53.96
N PHE A 539 -102.13 -10.31 -52.91
CA PHE A 539 -102.13 -8.94 -52.42
C PHE A 539 -101.52 -7.98 -53.45
N ILE A 540 -100.38 -8.32 -54.05
CA ILE A 540 -99.75 -7.51 -55.10
C ILE A 540 -100.65 -7.39 -56.34
N PHE A 541 -101.35 -8.46 -56.71
CA PHE A 541 -102.27 -8.50 -57.86
C PHE A 541 -103.48 -7.57 -57.71
N ILE A 542 -103.93 -7.33 -56.47
CA ILE A 542 -105.03 -6.41 -56.16
C ILE A 542 -104.60 -4.95 -56.34
N PHE A 543 -103.36 -4.60 -55.99
CA PHE A 543 -102.91 -3.21 -55.94
C PHE A 543 -102.21 -2.71 -57.22
N ASN A 544 -101.62 -3.59 -58.05
CA ASN A 544 -100.97 -3.17 -59.29
C ASN A 544 -100.82 -4.33 -60.31
N LYS A 545 -101.68 -4.36 -61.34
CA LYS A 545 -101.71 -5.44 -62.36
C LYS A 545 -100.46 -5.52 -63.23
N ASP A 546 -99.86 -4.39 -63.59
CA ASP A 546 -98.66 -4.37 -64.44
C ASP A 546 -97.40 -4.77 -63.66
N LEU A 547 -97.34 -4.42 -62.37
CA LEU A 547 -96.30 -4.92 -61.48
C LEU A 547 -96.48 -6.44 -61.24
N ALA A 548 -97.72 -6.91 -61.12
CA ALA A 548 -98.02 -8.31 -60.86
C ALA A 548 -97.59 -9.22 -62.02
N SER A 549 -97.77 -8.82 -63.28
CA SER A 549 -97.33 -9.61 -64.44
C SER A 549 -95.80 -9.72 -64.54
N SER A 550 -95.08 -8.62 -64.28
CA SER A 550 -93.61 -8.62 -64.23
C SER A 550 -93.06 -9.43 -63.04
N ILE A 551 -93.72 -9.36 -61.89
CA ILE A 551 -93.37 -10.14 -60.69
C ILE A 551 -93.65 -11.63 -60.92
N VAL A 552 -94.79 -11.99 -61.53
CA VAL A 552 -95.11 -13.38 -61.89
C VAL A 552 -94.08 -13.95 -62.87
N ALA A 553 -93.67 -13.20 -63.88
CA ALA A 553 -92.61 -13.64 -64.80
C ALA A 553 -91.27 -13.86 -64.08
N SER A 554 -90.90 -12.97 -63.16
CA SER A 554 -89.68 -13.07 -62.36
C SER A 554 -89.73 -14.27 -61.40
N ILE A 555 -90.89 -14.54 -60.81
CA ILE A 555 -91.10 -15.69 -59.91
C ILE A 555 -91.07 -16.99 -60.69
N ILE A 556 -91.68 -17.06 -61.87
CA ILE A 556 -91.60 -18.24 -62.74
C ILE A 556 -90.14 -18.48 -63.13
N ALA A 557 -89.40 -17.44 -63.50
CA ALA A 557 -87.96 -17.57 -63.78
C ALA A 557 -87.18 -18.06 -62.55
N LEU A 558 -87.48 -17.54 -61.36
CA LEU A 558 -86.84 -17.95 -60.11
C LEU A 558 -87.17 -19.40 -59.73
N VAL A 559 -88.43 -19.82 -59.92
CA VAL A 559 -88.91 -21.20 -59.67
C VAL A 559 -88.29 -22.17 -60.66
N VAL A 560 -88.17 -21.79 -61.94
CA VAL A 560 -87.48 -22.57 -62.96
C VAL A 560 -85.98 -22.68 -62.64
N LEU A 561 -85.36 -21.59 -62.19
CA LEU A 561 -83.96 -21.59 -61.75
C LEU A 561 -83.75 -22.49 -60.53
N LEU A 562 -84.65 -22.43 -59.54
CA LEU A 562 -84.66 -23.29 -58.36
C LEU A 562 -84.87 -24.77 -58.72
N LEU A 563 -85.79 -25.08 -59.63
CA LEU A 563 -86.00 -26.43 -60.15
C LEU A 563 -84.77 -26.95 -60.90
N LEU A 564 -84.11 -26.11 -61.71
CA LEU A 564 -82.85 -26.43 -62.38
C LEU A 564 -81.73 -26.69 -61.39
N ILE A 565 -81.61 -25.88 -60.33
CA ILE A 565 -80.63 -26.08 -59.26
C ILE A 565 -80.91 -27.38 -58.50
N ILE A 566 -82.17 -27.71 -58.22
CA ILE A 566 -82.57 -28.98 -57.59
C ILE A 566 -82.25 -30.17 -58.49
N ILE A 567 -82.49 -30.07 -59.81
CA ILE A 567 -82.13 -31.12 -60.77
C ILE A 567 -80.60 -31.27 -60.87
N LEU A 568 -79.85 -30.17 -60.89
CA LEU A 568 -78.38 -30.17 -60.94
C LEU A 568 -77.75 -30.71 -59.66
N LEU A 569 -78.35 -30.45 -58.49
CA LEU A 569 -77.90 -30.97 -57.20
C LEU A 569 -78.37 -32.41 -56.95
N GLY A 570 -79.50 -32.82 -57.53
CA GLY A 570 -80.09 -34.15 -57.37
C GLY A 570 -79.47 -35.25 -58.26
N TYR A 571 -78.52 -34.91 -59.14
CA TYR A 571 -77.86 -35.87 -60.05
C TYR A 571 -76.44 -36.29 -59.64
N ARG A 572 -76.08 -36.18 -58.36
CA ARG A 572 -74.84 -36.78 -57.83
C ARG A 572 -75.04 -37.54 -56.53
#